data_AF-A0ABC8UXY4-F1
#
_entry.id   AF-A0ABC8UXY4-F1
#
_cell.length_a   1.000
_cell.length_b   1.000
_cell.length_c   1.000
_cell.angle_alpha   90.00
_cell.angle_beta   90.00
_cell.angle_gamma   90.00
#
_symmetry.space_group_name_H-M   'P 1'
#
loop_
_entity.id
_entity.type
_entity.pdbx_description
1 polymer ?
#
loop_
_entity_poly.entity_id
_entity_poly.type
_entity_poly.pdbx_seq_one_letter_code
_entity_poly.pdbx_strand_id
1 'polypeptide(L)'
;MLDRLSDMPWDILDNILGCLPIKDAVRTSVLSRKWRYTWVYLSNIVFYDRCKGFPVAFDNLKALELSEVCFNELDEISVFLSLLERSFSNLKSLCISAFGPFNQDVYKLMAAQNQLSYCFNQLQIVKINIALCHQYVGAFQCWRSDLEFIKLVLARSPVLEKMLVGYNYPEDCDLWFMRKLLSFERASSQLVFKYSSSPNPELYTVSSFLHDWDLPVLALG
;
A
#
# COMPACT_ATOMS: atom_id res chain seq x y z
N MET A 1 -19.34 -18.05 -30.11
CA MET A 1 -19.50 -18.20 -28.65
C MET A 1 -19.85 -16.81 -28.13
N LEU A 2 -21.03 -16.62 -27.53
CA LEU A 2 -21.43 -15.32 -26.98
C LEU A 2 -20.57 -15.02 -25.76
N ASP A 3 -19.82 -13.92 -25.80
CA ASP A 3 -19.05 -13.41 -24.68
C ASP A 3 -20.01 -12.69 -23.71
N ARG A 4 -20.71 -13.48 -22.88
CA ARG A 4 -21.71 -12.99 -21.92
C ARG A 4 -21.11 -12.08 -20.84
N LEU A 5 -19.79 -12.17 -20.62
CA LEU A 5 -19.07 -11.30 -19.70
C LEU A 5 -18.89 -9.91 -20.31
N SER A 6 -18.65 -9.81 -21.63
CA SER A 6 -18.57 -8.53 -22.36
C SER A 6 -19.88 -7.74 -22.46
N ASP A 7 -21.02 -8.32 -22.07
CA ASP A 7 -22.33 -7.68 -22.07
C ASP A 7 -22.73 -7.14 -20.68
N MET A 8 -21.88 -7.34 -19.67
CA MET A 8 -22.12 -6.79 -18.32
C MET A 8 -21.80 -5.29 -18.25
N PRO A 9 -22.53 -4.53 -17.40
CA PRO A 9 -22.17 -3.16 -17.05
C PRO A 9 -20.75 -3.04 -16.51
N TRP A 10 -20.09 -1.92 -16.80
CA TRP A 10 -18.71 -1.66 -16.37
C TRP A 10 -18.52 -1.81 -14.86
N ASP A 11 -19.45 -1.29 -14.05
CA ASP A 11 -19.33 -1.34 -12.58
C ASP A 11 -19.25 -2.78 -12.04
N ILE A 12 -19.88 -3.74 -12.71
CA ILE A 12 -19.80 -5.16 -12.34
C ILE A 12 -18.45 -5.75 -12.74
N LEU A 13 -17.97 -5.41 -13.95
CA LEU A 13 -16.67 -5.86 -14.44
C LEU A 13 -15.52 -5.30 -13.60
N ASP A 14 -15.59 -4.03 -13.23
CA ASP A 14 -14.62 -3.34 -12.38
C ASP A 14 -14.51 -4.00 -11.00
N ASN A 15 -15.64 -4.39 -10.40
CA ASN A 15 -15.64 -5.11 -9.13
C ASN A 15 -15.07 -6.53 -9.27
N ILE A 16 -15.48 -7.30 -10.28
CA ILE A 16 -14.99 -8.67 -10.48
C ILE A 16 -13.48 -8.67 -10.73
N LEU A 17 -13.01 -7.83 -11.67
CA LEU A 17 -11.61 -7.74 -12.03
C LEU A 17 -10.77 -7.08 -10.95
N GLY A 18 -11.32 -6.12 -10.21
CA GLY A 18 -10.65 -5.46 -9.10
C GLY A 18 -10.40 -6.40 -7.90
N CYS A 19 -11.11 -7.53 -7.82
CA CYS A 19 -10.81 -8.60 -6.87
C CYS A 19 -9.70 -9.55 -7.33
N LEU A 20 -9.21 -9.43 -8.57
CA LEU A 20 -8.16 -10.31 -9.10
C LEU A 20 -6.77 -9.68 -8.93
N PRO A 21 -5.74 -10.51 -8.70
CA PRO A 21 -4.35 -10.11 -8.95
C PRO A 21 -4.22 -9.45 -10.33
N ILE A 22 -3.42 -8.38 -10.44
CA ILE A 22 -3.21 -7.69 -11.73
C ILE A 22 -2.78 -8.64 -12.86
N LYS A 23 -1.99 -9.68 -12.55
CA LYS A 23 -1.57 -10.70 -13.52
C LYS A 23 -2.76 -11.51 -14.06
N ASP A 24 -3.72 -11.82 -13.21
CA ASP A 24 -4.94 -12.55 -13.60
C ASP A 24 -5.93 -11.64 -14.31
N ALA A 25 -6.06 -10.37 -13.87
CA ALA A 25 -6.79 -9.35 -14.60
C ALA A 25 -6.20 -9.16 -16.02
N VAL A 26 -4.88 -9.10 -16.17
CA VAL A 26 -4.22 -9.01 -17.49
C VAL A 26 -4.46 -10.29 -18.30
N ARG A 27 -4.46 -11.48 -17.70
CA ARG A 27 -4.76 -12.75 -18.41
C ARG A 27 -6.16 -12.74 -19.05
N THR A 28 -7.12 -12.03 -18.48
CA THR A 28 -8.46 -11.90 -19.08
C THR A 28 -8.44 -11.16 -20.42
N SER A 29 -7.36 -10.44 -20.76
CA SER A 29 -7.18 -9.74 -22.04
C SER A 29 -7.26 -10.63 -23.28
N VAL A 30 -7.06 -11.95 -23.11
CA VAL A 30 -7.16 -12.94 -24.19
C VAL A 30 -8.58 -13.43 -24.45
N LEU A 31 -9.54 -13.11 -23.57
CA LEU A 31 -10.93 -13.57 -23.69
C LEU A 31 -11.63 -12.94 -24.90
N SER A 32 -11.46 -11.64 -25.13
CA SER A 32 -11.90 -10.98 -26.36
C SER A 32 -11.24 -9.62 -26.58
N ARG A 33 -11.49 -9.00 -27.74
CA ARG A 33 -10.94 -7.67 -28.07
C ARG A 33 -11.39 -6.59 -27.08
N LYS A 34 -12.59 -6.71 -26.51
CA LYS A 34 -13.09 -5.79 -25.47
C LYS A 34 -12.24 -5.89 -24.20
N TRP A 35 -11.87 -7.12 -23.80
CA TRP A 35 -11.10 -7.40 -22.58
C TRP A 35 -9.64 -6.96 -22.65
N ARG A 36 -9.12 -6.71 -23.86
CA ARG A 36 -7.69 -6.43 -24.09
C ARG A 36 -7.14 -5.30 -23.23
N TYR A 37 -7.96 -4.27 -22.98
CA TYR A 37 -7.58 -3.07 -22.24
C TYR A 37 -8.44 -2.82 -20.99
N THR A 38 -9.40 -3.70 -20.68
CA THR A 38 -10.32 -3.55 -19.54
C THR A 38 -9.57 -3.41 -18.21
N TRP A 39 -8.49 -4.18 -18.02
CA TRP A 39 -7.69 -4.13 -16.80
C TRP A 39 -6.97 -2.77 -16.57
N VAL A 40 -6.79 -1.94 -17.59
CA VAL A 40 -6.16 -0.61 -17.46
C VAL A 40 -7.10 0.40 -16.81
N TYR A 41 -8.41 0.20 -16.96
CA TYR A 41 -9.43 1.14 -16.48
C TYR A 41 -9.93 0.82 -15.07
N LEU A 42 -9.38 -0.21 -14.42
CA LEU A 42 -9.84 -0.65 -13.11
C LEU A 42 -9.66 0.43 -12.07
N SER A 43 -10.68 0.59 -11.22
CA SER A 43 -10.63 1.52 -10.09
C SER A 43 -9.96 0.92 -8.87
N ASN A 44 -9.84 -0.42 -8.80
CA ASN A 44 -9.17 -1.16 -7.74
C ASN A 44 -8.16 -2.14 -8.34
N ILE A 45 -6.92 -2.12 -7.87
CA ILE A 45 -5.86 -3.02 -8.37
C ILE A 45 -5.12 -3.67 -7.20
N VAL A 46 -4.89 -4.97 -7.32
CA VAL A 46 -4.13 -5.77 -6.34
C VAL A 46 -2.85 -6.33 -6.97
N PHE A 47 -1.69 -6.03 -6.37
CA PHE A 47 -0.41 -6.64 -6.72
C PHE A 47 -0.01 -7.64 -5.63
N TYR A 48 0.20 -8.91 -6.02
CA TYR A 48 0.61 -9.99 -5.10
C TYR A 48 2.08 -10.40 -5.22
N ASP A 49 2.81 -9.84 -6.19
CA ASP A 49 4.20 -10.21 -6.45
C ASP A 49 5.03 -8.93 -6.59
N ARG A 50 6.34 -9.06 -6.41
CA ARG A 50 7.31 -7.97 -6.51
C ARG A 50 7.02 -7.13 -7.75
N CYS A 51 6.90 -5.83 -7.54
CA CYS A 51 6.51 -4.85 -8.55
C CYS A 51 7.63 -4.71 -9.60
N LYS A 52 7.75 -5.64 -10.55
CA LYS A 52 8.71 -5.57 -11.66
C LYS A 52 7.99 -5.29 -12.97
N GLY A 53 8.23 -4.12 -13.54
CA GLY A 53 8.02 -3.86 -14.98
C GLY A 53 6.60 -3.49 -15.42
N PHE A 54 5.86 -2.69 -14.67
CA PHE A 54 4.58 -2.12 -15.15
C PHE A 54 4.74 -0.64 -15.55
N PRO A 55 4.92 -0.33 -16.84
CA PRO A 55 5.04 1.05 -17.31
C PRO A 55 3.68 1.74 -17.55
N VAL A 56 2.59 1.21 -17.00
CA VAL A 56 1.23 1.60 -17.39
C VAL A 56 0.63 2.48 -16.28
N ALA A 57 0.17 3.67 -16.66
CA ALA A 57 -0.58 4.56 -15.77
C ALA A 57 -2.01 4.06 -15.61
N PHE A 58 -2.53 4.12 -14.39
CA PHE A 58 -3.92 3.80 -14.08
C PHE A 58 -4.68 5.10 -13.78
N ASP A 59 -5.27 5.70 -14.80
CA ASP A 59 -5.87 7.04 -14.71
C ASP A 59 -7.13 7.08 -13.84
N ASN A 60 -7.82 5.94 -13.70
CA ASN A 60 -9.07 5.80 -12.93
C ASN A 60 -8.88 5.15 -11.56
N LEU A 61 -7.63 4.93 -11.14
CA LEU A 61 -7.34 4.20 -9.91
C LEU A 61 -7.84 4.98 -8.69
N LYS A 62 -8.67 4.33 -7.88
CA LYS A 62 -9.22 4.87 -6.63
C LYS A 62 -8.70 4.10 -5.43
N ALA A 63 -8.48 2.79 -5.55
CA ALA A 63 -7.83 1.99 -4.54
C ALA A 63 -6.65 1.19 -5.12
N LEU A 64 -5.56 1.14 -4.38
CA LEU A 64 -4.37 0.38 -4.72
C LEU A 64 -4.01 -0.51 -3.54
N GLU A 65 -3.84 -1.79 -3.82
CA GLU A 65 -3.36 -2.77 -2.87
C GLU A 65 -2.07 -3.40 -3.37
N LEU A 66 -1.05 -3.36 -2.52
CA LEU A 66 0.27 -3.86 -2.81
C LEU A 66 0.67 -4.86 -1.72
N SER A 67 0.99 -6.08 -2.13
CA SER A 67 1.49 -7.13 -1.24
C SER A 67 2.96 -7.38 -1.48
N GLU A 68 3.66 -7.82 -0.44
CA GLU A 68 5.08 -8.18 -0.48
C GLU A 68 5.99 -7.04 -0.96
N VAL A 69 5.66 -5.79 -0.62
CA VAL A 69 6.47 -4.62 -1.02
C VAL A 69 7.79 -4.61 -0.26
N CYS A 70 8.89 -4.55 -1.00
CA CYS A 70 10.23 -4.54 -0.45
C CYS A 70 10.87 -3.14 -0.53
N PHE A 71 10.69 -2.32 0.51
CA PHE A 71 11.29 -0.96 0.58
C PHE A 71 12.82 -0.92 0.73
N ASN A 72 13.50 -2.04 0.49
CA ASN A 72 14.96 -2.16 0.51
C ASN A 72 15.54 -2.53 -0.86
N GLU A 73 14.71 -2.74 -1.89
CA GLU A 73 15.13 -2.91 -3.27
C GLU A 73 14.87 -1.62 -4.07
N LEU A 74 15.91 -1.04 -4.69
CA LEU A 74 15.81 0.21 -5.45
C LEU A 74 14.82 0.15 -6.61
N ASP A 75 14.81 -0.98 -7.31
CA ASP A 75 13.93 -1.20 -8.44
C ASP A 75 12.46 -1.22 -7.98
N GLU A 76 12.19 -1.84 -6.83
CA GLU A 76 10.84 -1.88 -6.26
C GLU A 76 10.39 -0.51 -5.77
N ILE A 77 11.26 0.22 -5.09
CA ILE A 77 10.96 1.59 -4.65
C ILE A 77 10.69 2.49 -5.86
N SER A 78 11.50 2.39 -6.91
CA SER A 78 11.33 3.20 -8.12
C SER A 78 10.02 2.88 -8.82
N VAL A 79 9.66 1.59 -8.95
CA VAL A 79 8.37 1.19 -9.53
C VAL A 79 7.22 1.66 -8.63
N PHE A 80 7.31 1.42 -7.33
CA PHE A 80 6.35 1.87 -6.34
C PHE A 80 6.10 3.38 -6.48
N LEU A 81 7.15 4.20 -6.43
CA LEU A 81 7.04 5.65 -6.56
C LEU A 81 6.53 6.08 -7.92
N SER A 82 6.90 5.41 -9.00
CA SER A 82 6.35 5.72 -10.32
C SER A 82 4.84 5.43 -10.39
N LEU A 83 4.37 4.38 -9.72
CA LEU A 83 2.94 4.09 -9.58
C LEU A 83 2.27 5.15 -8.71
N LEU A 84 2.92 5.54 -7.61
CA LEU A 84 2.47 6.60 -6.73
C LEU A 84 2.31 7.92 -7.52
N GLU A 85 3.39 8.46 -8.05
CA GLU A 85 3.43 9.76 -8.75
C GLU A 85 2.39 9.87 -9.87
N ARG A 86 2.11 8.76 -10.57
CA ARG A 86 1.20 8.75 -11.72
C ARG A 86 -0.25 8.48 -11.34
N SER A 87 -0.52 7.68 -10.31
CA SER A 87 -1.88 7.26 -9.93
C SER A 87 -2.51 8.07 -8.79
N PHE A 88 -1.73 8.86 -8.05
CA PHE A 88 -2.25 9.60 -6.88
C PHE A 88 -3.10 10.83 -7.17
N SER A 89 -3.26 11.22 -8.44
CA SER A 89 -4.19 12.30 -8.79
C SER A 89 -5.63 11.96 -8.38
N ASN A 90 -6.00 10.67 -8.38
CA ASN A 90 -7.35 10.19 -8.08
C ASN A 90 -7.43 9.12 -6.97
N LEU A 91 -6.28 8.64 -6.47
CA LEU A 91 -6.25 7.57 -5.47
C LEU A 91 -6.80 8.04 -4.12
N LYS A 92 -7.75 7.27 -3.58
CA LYS A 92 -8.41 7.51 -2.29
C LYS A 92 -7.99 6.54 -1.21
N SER A 93 -7.66 5.31 -1.59
CA SER A 93 -7.30 4.23 -0.68
C SER A 93 -5.99 3.58 -1.09
N LEU A 94 -5.09 3.39 -0.13
CA LEU A 94 -3.82 2.69 -0.31
C LEU A 94 -3.66 1.62 0.78
N CYS A 95 -3.47 0.38 0.36
CA CYS A 95 -3.15 -0.76 1.22
C CYS A 95 -1.78 -1.31 0.84
N ILE A 96 -0.87 -1.43 1.80
CA ILE A 96 0.49 -1.94 1.58
C ILE A 96 0.78 -3.00 2.64
N SER A 97 1.17 -4.19 2.20
CA SER A 97 1.85 -5.19 3.03
C SER A 97 3.33 -5.19 2.67
N ALA A 98 4.14 -4.66 3.56
CA ALA A 98 5.58 -4.53 3.41
C ALA A 98 6.31 -5.72 4.04
N PHE A 99 7.35 -6.18 3.36
CA PHE A 99 8.23 -7.26 3.80
C PHE A 99 9.70 -6.82 3.63
N GLY A 100 10.48 -6.84 4.70
CA GLY A 100 11.85 -6.31 4.70
C GLY A 100 12.95 -7.36 4.90
N PRO A 101 13.82 -7.63 3.91
CA PRO A 101 15.18 -8.13 4.10
C PRO A 101 16.17 -6.96 4.26
N PHE A 102 17.27 -7.16 4.98
CA PHE A 102 18.22 -6.10 5.33
C PHE A 102 19.03 -5.58 4.14
N ASN A 103 18.94 -4.29 3.84
CA ASN A 103 20.03 -3.58 3.17
C ASN A 103 20.15 -2.12 3.63
N GLN A 104 21.36 -1.69 3.94
CA GLN A 104 21.63 -0.54 4.83
C GLN A 104 21.62 0.84 4.15
N ASP A 105 21.56 0.94 2.82
CA ASP A 105 21.77 2.23 2.14
C ASP A 105 20.57 2.81 1.39
N VAL A 106 19.48 2.05 1.27
CA VAL A 106 18.35 2.42 0.41
C VAL A 106 17.40 3.44 1.07
N TYR A 107 17.28 3.43 2.41
CA TYR A 107 16.44 4.38 3.14
C TYR A 107 16.82 5.87 2.91
N LYS A 108 18.08 6.14 2.56
CA LYS A 108 18.56 7.51 2.26
C LYS A 108 17.88 8.09 1.02
N LEU A 109 17.51 7.25 0.05
CA LEU A 109 16.81 7.69 -1.15
C LEU A 109 15.35 8.01 -0.84
N MET A 110 14.67 7.17 -0.04
CA MET A 110 13.33 7.49 0.49
C MET A 110 13.35 8.80 1.29
N ALA A 111 14.36 9.01 2.13
CA ALA A 111 14.52 10.26 2.86
C ALA A 111 14.74 11.48 1.95
N ALA A 112 15.49 11.31 0.84
CA ALA A 112 15.70 12.35 -0.16
C ALA A 112 14.41 12.72 -0.91
N GLN A 113 13.47 11.79 -1.03
CA GLN A 113 12.18 12.01 -1.71
C GLN A 113 11.20 12.86 -0.92
N ASN A 114 11.45 13.10 0.37
CA ASN A 114 10.78 14.19 1.09
C ASN A 114 11.03 15.57 0.45
N GLN A 115 11.93 15.70 -0.53
CA GLN A 115 12.13 16.94 -1.30
C GLN A 115 11.29 17.01 -2.59
N LEU A 116 10.61 15.93 -2.99
CA LEU A 116 9.75 15.92 -4.18
C LEU A 116 8.54 16.85 -3.96
N SER A 117 7.98 17.42 -5.02
CA SER A 117 6.93 18.46 -4.93
C SER A 117 5.49 17.94 -5.00
N TYR A 118 5.27 16.63 -5.05
CA TYR A 118 3.93 16.05 -5.18
C TYR A 118 3.21 15.95 -3.83
N CYS A 119 1.87 16.07 -3.89
CA CYS A 119 0.95 15.92 -2.76
C CYS A 119 -0.15 14.91 -3.08
N PHE A 120 -0.49 14.08 -2.11
CA PHE A 120 -1.55 13.10 -2.16
C PHE A 120 -2.92 13.77 -1.86
N ASN A 121 -3.39 14.59 -2.80
CA ASN A 121 -4.53 15.48 -2.60
C ASN A 121 -5.91 14.78 -2.55
N GLN A 122 -5.98 13.49 -2.89
CA GLN A 122 -7.22 12.70 -2.86
C GLN A 122 -7.15 11.53 -1.86
N LEU A 123 -5.97 11.29 -1.25
CA LEU A 123 -5.73 10.11 -0.44
C LEU A 123 -6.36 10.27 0.94
N GLN A 124 -7.38 9.45 1.23
CA GLN A 124 -8.19 9.51 2.44
C GLN A 124 -7.85 8.40 3.42
N ILE A 125 -7.55 7.20 2.90
CA ILE A 125 -7.35 6.00 3.71
C ILE A 125 -6.02 5.37 3.35
N VAL A 126 -5.20 5.12 4.37
CA VAL A 126 -3.93 4.41 4.24
C VAL A 126 -3.86 3.26 5.25
N LYS A 127 -3.54 2.08 4.76
CA LYS A 127 -3.32 0.87 5.57
C LYS A 127 -1.93 0.34 5.24
N ILE A 128 -1.09 0.17 6.26
CA ILE A 128 0.26 -0.36 6.11
C ILE A 128 0.42 -1.50 7.11
N ASN A 129 0.76 -2.67 6.62
CA ASN A 129 1.15 -3.82 7.42
C ASN A 129 2.64 -4.07 7.23
N ILE A 130 3.41 -4.10 8.31
CA ILE A 130 4.86 -4.32 8.28
C ILE A 130 5.15 -5.67 8.92
N ALA A 131 5.57 -6.65 8.11
CA ALA A 131 5.93 -7.98 8.58
C ALA A 131 7.45 -8.17 8.67
N LEU A 132 7.90 -8.78 9.76
CA LEU A 132 9.29 -9.21 9.92
C LEU A 132 9.55 -10.55 9.24
N CYS A 133 10.73 -10.68 8.62
CA CYS A 133 11.29 -11.99 8.33
C CYS A 133 11.84 -12.59 9.63
N HIS A 134 11.22 -13.68 10.12
CA HIS A 134 11.55 -14.37 11.38
C HIS A 134 13.00 -14.88 11.52
N GLN A 135 13.84 -14.76 10.49
CA GLN A 135 15.20 -15.34 10.48
C GLN A 135 16.28 -14.45 11.10
N TYR A 136 15.98 -13.22 11.52
CA TYR A 136 17.02 -12.27 11.96
C TYR A 136 16.62 -11.52 13.22
N VAL A 137 16.69 -12.23 14.35
CA VAL A 137 16.62 -11.66 15.69
C VAL A 137 17.88 -10.81 15.92
N GLY A 138 17.75 -9.48 15.94
CA GLY A 138 18.81 -8.59 16.44
C GLY A 138 19.11 -7.31 15.67
N ALA A 139 18.48 -7.03 14.52
CA ALA A 139 18.85 -5.87 13.72
C ALA A 139 17.75 -4.78 13.71
N PHE A 140 17.96 -3.75 14.53
CA PHE A 140 17.17 -2.52 14.71
C PHE A 140 17.05 -1.60 13.47
N GLN A 141 17.26 -2.10 12.25
CA GLN A 141 17.46 -1.26 11.06
C GLN A 141 16.41 -1.42 9.95
N CYS A 142 15.54 -2.44 10.00
CA CYS A 142 14.50 -2.63 8.99
C CYS A 142 13.51 -1.47 8.89
N TRP A 143 13.32 -0.71 9.98
CA TRP A 143 12.24 0.26 10.12
C TRP A 143 12.45 1.56 9.36
N ARG A 144 13.67 1.84 8.88
CA ARG A 144 14.00 3.17 8.35
C ARG A 144 13.24 3.48 7.08
N SER A 145 13.18 2.55 6.14
CA SER A 145 12.50 2.78 4.85
C SER A 145 10.98 2.87 5.03
N ASP A 146 10.39 1.98 5.85
CA ASP A 146 8.96 2.02 6.18
C ASP A 146 8.56 3.32 6.89
N LEU A 147 9.38 3.76 7.86
CA LEU A 147 9.14 5.00 8.59
C LEU A 147 9.28 6.23 7.70
N GLU A 148 10.27 6.27 6.80
CA GLU A 148 10.40 7.37 5.85
C GLU A 148 9.22 7.39 4.86
N PHE A 149 8.71 6.23 4.44
CA PHE A 149 7.47 6.17 3.66
C PHE A 149 6.27 6.69 4.44
N ILE A 150 6.06 6.23 5.67
CA ILE A 150 4.97 6.70 6.54
C ILE A 150 5.07 8.21 6.75
N LYS A 151 6.27 8.70 7.03
CA LYS A 151 6.54 10.13 7.19
C LYS A 151 6.21 10.92 5.93
N LEU A 152 6.60 10.42 4.75
CA LEU A 152 6.27 11.04 3.47
C LEU A 152 4.76 11.11 3.26
N VAL A 153 4.02 10.02 3.53
CA VAL A 153 2.56 9.97 3.44
C VAL A 153 1.90 10.96 4.39
N LEU A 154 2.30 10.98 5.67
CA LEU A 154 1.75 11.90 6.66
C LEU A 154 2.02 13.36 6.28
N ALA A 155 3.23 13.66 5.80
CA ALA A 155 3.63 15.02 5.44
C ALA A 155 2.99 15.51 4.12
N ARG A 156 2.46 14.61 3.27
CA ARG A 156 2.00 14.94 1.92
C ARG A 156 0.55 14.58 1.62
N SER A 157 -0.21 14.14 2.61
CA SER A 157 -1.63 13.79 2.44
C SER A 157 -2.51 14.78 3.22
N PRO A 158 -2.84 15.96 2.65
CA PRO A 158 -3.59 17.00 3.37
C PRO A 158 -5.05 16.61 3.67
N VAL A 159 -5.62 15.64 2.94
CA VAL A 159 -7.01 15.17 3.10
C VAL A 159 -7.09 13.78 3.75
N LEU A 160 -6.00 13.30 4.37
CA LEU A 160 -5.96 11.98 4.96
C LEU A 160 -6.87 11.90 6.20
N GLU A 161 -7.87 11.03 6.16
CA GLU A 161 -8.83 10.85 7.23
C GLU A 161 -8.43 9.71 8.17
N LYS A 162 -7.85 8.64 7.61
CA LYS A 162 -7.60 7.38 8.33
C LYS A 162 -6.25 6.80 7.95
N MET A 163 -5.45 6.48 8.95
CA MET A 163 -4.23 5.71 8.76
C MET A 163 -4.13 4.60 9.80
N LEU A 164 -3.87 3.37 9.35
CA LEU A 164 -3.58 2.23 10.22
C LEU A 164 -2.20 1.66 9.87
N VAL A 165 -1.36 1.54 10.90
CA VAL A 165 -0.05 0.89 10.79
C VAL A 165 -0.05 -0.35 11.68
N GLY A 166 -0.22 -1.52 11.06
CA GLY A 166 -0.04 -2.82 11.70
C GLY A 166 1.42 -3.25 11.62
N TYR A 167 1.92 -3.87 12.68
CA TYR A 167 3.26 -4.43 12.70
C TYR A 167 3.34 -5.70 13.55
N ASN A 168 4.34 -6.53 13.29
CA ASN A 168 4.62 -7.75 14.04
C ASN A 168 6.07 -7.68 14.56
N TYR A 169 6.27 -6.98 15.68
CA TYR A 169 7.57 -6.81 16.34
C TYR A 169 7.53 -7.37 17.77
N PRO A 170 8.69 -7.77 18.34
CA PRO A 170 8.81 -8.05 19.76
C PRO A 170 8.50 -6.79 20.59
N GLU A 171 7.78 -6.95 21.71
CA GLU A 171 7.26 -5.87 22.56
C GLU A 171 8.28 -4.77 22.92
N ASP A 172 9.57 -5.12 23.04
CA ASP A 172 10.65 -4.19 23.39
C ASP A 172 10.89 -3.08 22.34
N CYS A 173 10.47 -3.29 21.09
CA CYS A 173 10.65 -2.33 19.99
C CYS A 173 9.45 -1.38 19.81
N ASP A 174 8.30 -1.72 20.40
CA ASP A 174 7.02 -1.07 20.18
C ASP A 174 7.05 0.40 20.63
N LEU A 175 7.58 0.66 21.83
CA LEU A 175 7.57 2.00 22.43
C LEU A 175 8.38 3.03 21.65
N TRP A 176 9.57 2.64 21.17
CA TRP A 176 10.41 3.53 20.36
C TRP A 176 9.73 3.83 19.02
N PHE A 177 9.20 2.81 18.35
CA PHE A 177 8.57 2.93 17.04
C PHE A 177 7.34 3.84 17.13
N MET A 178 6.50 3.63 18.13
CA MET A 178 5.36 4.48 18.41
C MET A 178 5.75 5.93 18.66
N ARG A 179 6.73 6.18 19.54
CA ARG A 179 7.22 7.55 19.81
C ARG A 179 7.71 8.22 18.53
N LYS A 180 8.39 7.47 17.66
CA LYS A 180 8.88 7.99 16.39
C LYS A 180 7.74 8.33 15.44
N LEU A 181 6.76 7.43 15.27
CA LEU A 181 5.56 7.68 14.45
C LEU A 181 4.77 8.89 14.90
N LEU A 182 4.55 9.01 16.22
CA LEU A 182 3.80 10.14 16.80
C LEU A 182 4.56 11.47 16.68
N SER A 183 5.88 11.45 16.49
CA SER A 183 6.69 12.65 16.29
C SER A 183 6.61 13.24 14.87
N PHE A 184 6.00 12.53 13.92
CA PHE A 184 5.92 13.01 12.54
C PHE A 184 4.88 14.10 12.37
N GLU A 185 5.25 15.12 11.59
CA GLU A 185 4.34 16.16 11.14
C GLU A 185 3.24 15.57 10.24
N ARG A 186 2.04 16.14 10.33
CA ARG A 186 0.86 15.68 9.61
C ARG A 186 0.30 16.83 8.80
N ALA A 187 0.14 16.63 7.49
CA ALA A 187 -0.51 17.60 6.63
C ALA A 187 -2.02 17.67 6.88
N SER A 188 -2.64 16.54 7.25
CA SER A 188 -4.06 16.48 7.60
C SER A 188 -4.29 16.69 9.10
N SER A 189 -5.19 17.62 9.42
CA SER A 189 -5.65 17.88 10.79
C SER A 189 -6.80 16.97 11.25
N GLN A 190 -7.43 16.25 10.32
CA GLN A 190 -8.58 15.36 10.59
C GLN A 190 -8.16 13.89 10.70
N LEU A 191 -6.86 13.60 10.63
CA LEU A 191 -6.32 12.25 10.60
C LEU A 191 -6.59 11.50 11.92
N VAL A 192 -7.37 10.43 11.81
CA VAL A 192 -7.42 9.36 12.80
C VAL A 192 -6.30 8.35 12.52
N PHE A 193 -5.27 8.38 13.36
CA PHE A 193 -4.11 7.49 13.25
C PHE A 193 -4.22 6.35 14.27
N LYS A 194 -4.25 5.11 13.78
CA LYS A 194 -4.24 3.88 14.59
C LYS A 194 -2.98 3.07 14.30
N TYR A 195 -2.55 2.28 15.28
CA TYR A 195 -1.49 1.30 15.10
C TYR A 195 -1.79 0.05 15.92
N SER A 196 -1.30 -1.10 15.50
CA SER A 196 -1.46 -2.36 16.23
C SER A 196 -0.21 -3.23 16.13
N SER A 197 0.29 -3.70 17.28
CA SER A 197 1.11 -4.91 17.33
C SER A 197 0.18 -6.12 17.39
N SER A 198 0.14 -6.92 16.33
CA SER A 198 -0.48 -8.24 16.41
C SER A 198 0.64 -9.26 16.52
N PRO A 199 0.58 -10.21 17.47
CA PRO A 199 1.51 -11.34 17.53
C PRO A 199 1.04 -12.56 16.71
N ASN A 200 -0.08 -12.48 15.98
CA ASN A 200 -0.68 -13.63 15.30
C ASN A 200 -0.41 -13.67 13.76
N PRO A 201 0.46 -14.59 13.28
CA PRO A 201 0.76 -14.91 11.87
C PRO A 201 -0.44 -14.98 10.93
N GLU A 202 -1.58 -15.48 11.42
CA GLU A 202 -2.72 -15.80 10.57
C GLU A 202 -3.62 -14.60 10.26
N LEU A 203 -3.48 -13.48 10.99
CA LEU A 203 -4.18 -12.22 10.69
C LEU A 203 -3.49 -11.40 9.59
N TYR A 204 -2.34 -11.86 9.07
CA TYR A 204 -1.58 -11.16 8.04
C TYR A 204 -1.93 -11.58 6.61
N THR A 205 -2.93 -12.44 6.42
CA THR A 205 -3.51 -12.60 5.08
C THR A 205 -4.17 -11.29 4.67
N VAL A 206 -3.91 -10.85 3.44
CA VAL A 206 -4.49 -9.63 2.84
C VAL A 206 -6.02 -9.57 3.04
N SER A 207 -6.67 -10.74 3.04
CA SER A 207 -8.11 -10.94 3.30
C SER A 207 -8.60 -10.57 4.70
N SER A 208 -7.81 -10.74 5.76
CA SER A 208 -8.20 -10.32 7.13
C SER A 208 -8.02 -8.81 7.34
N PHE A 209 -7.05 -8.19 6.67
CA PHE A 209 -6.72 -6.76 6.78
C PHE A 209 -7.78 -5.82 6.15
N LEU A 210 -8.55 -6.33 5.19
CA LEU A 210 -9.62 -5.58 4.53
C LEU A 210 -10.86 -5.39 5.42
N HIS A 211 -11.15 -6.33 6.34
CA HIS A 211 -12.38 -6.34 7.14
C HIS A 211 -12.24 -5.76 8.58
N ASP A 212 -11.02 -5.57 9.08
CA ASP A 212 -10.77 -5.34 10.52
C ASP A 212 -10.67 -3.86 10.98
N TRP A 213 -11.37 -2.92 10.34
CA TRP A 213 -11.40 -1.53 10.86
C TRP A 213 -12.15 -1.39 12.19
N ASP A 214 -13.01 -2.37 12.50
CA ASP A 214 -13.90 -2.41 13.68
C ASP A 214 -13.31 -3.19 14.87
N LEU A 215 -12.13 -3.79 14.74
CA LEU A 215 -11.45 -4.38 15.90
C LEU A 215 -11.02 -3.28 16.89
N PRO A 216 -11.02 -3.56 18.21
CA PRO A 216 -10.71 -2.59 19.25
C PRO A 216 -9.21 -2.32 19.26
N VAL A 217 -8.76 -1.48 18.32
CA VAL A 217 -7.39 -0.95 18.30
C VAL A 217 -7.41 0.35 19.11
N LEU A 218 -6.48 0.47 20.06
CA LEU A 218 -6.33 1.62 20.97
C LEU A 218 -6.53 2.94 20.22
N ALA A 219 -7.73 3.51 20.34
CA ALA A 219 -8.06 4.79 19.74
C ALA A 219 -7.50 5.89 20.63
N LEU A 220 -6.63 6.74 20.08
CA LEU A 220 -6.24 7.98 20.75
C LEU A 220 -6.92 9.14 20.01
N GLY A 221 -7.76 9.85 20.76
CA GLY A 221 -8.36 11.13 20.37
C GLY A 221 -7.43 12.31 20.64
#